data_AF-A0A344TCY3-F1
#
_entry.id   AF-A0A344TCY3-F1
#
_cell.length_a   1.000
_cell.length_b   1.000
_cell.length_c   1.000
_cell.angle_alpha   90.00
_cell.angle_beta   90.00
_cell.angle_gamma   90.00
#
_symmetry.space_group_name_H-M   'P 1'
#
loop_
_entity.id
_entity.type
_entity.pdbx_description
1 polymer ?
#
loop_
_entity_poly.entity_id
_entity_poly.type
_entity_poly.pdbx_seq_one_letter_code
_entity_poly.pdbx_strand_id
1 'polypeptide(L)'
;MHRKGLRLGNTLFLLFFFIVIGLVLHYRGRTKPLVAFWNDVKSVFVYDKNPPERGKNPYKVPESSDVAVDDRTADDVASDDRTLLEKEGIDKSSNAANEEEPEEGSTSSNITADYAKIKDFNLPAIGSNDQIIRHHKITLRYREQYEQADWVAYKLTGDEASAYLSRDGNKFVPDPLVSTGSAITSDYTRTGYDRGHLAPAGDFNINPSDKQETFYMSNISPQIPDFNRGIWNDLEQKFRQWAQRDGELYIVTGPILKPGLPTIGNRNEIAVPEMYYKIALCLTDDQPRMIGFLLKNEFSSENLKTFVVSVDEIERMTGIDFFPRLPDTLEKKLESANTTKGWFSARN
;
A
#
# COMPACT_ATOMS: atom_id res chain seq x y z
N MET A 1 -19.25 33.73 57.48
CA MET A 1 -19.00 33.51 56.03
C MET A 1 -18.99 32.02 55.75
N HIS A 2 -20.00 31.52 55.04
CA HIS A 2 -20.18 30.09 54.74
C HIS A 2 -19.59 29.77 53.36
N ARG A 3 -18.74 28.73 53.30
CA ARG A 3 -18.26 28.08 52.07
C ARG A 3 -19.43 27.39 51.36
N LYS A 4 -19.48 27.47 50.03
CA LYS A 4 -20.11 26.44 49.18
C LYS A 4 -19.11 25.97 48.13
N GLY A 5 -18.56 24.77 48.37
CA GLY A 5 -17.87 24.01 47.34
C GLY A 5 -18.87 23.39 46.38
N LEU A 6 -18.63 23.53 45.08
CA LEU A 6 -19.41 22.88 44.03
C LEU A 6 -19.13 21.37 44.12
N ARG A 7 -20.16 20.57 44.44
CA ARG A 7 -20.06 19.11 44.57
C ARG A 7 -19.85 18.47 43.19
N LEU A 8 -18.62 18.01 42.94
CA LEU A 8 -18.17 17.28 41.73
C LEU A 8 -19.06 16.06 41.38
N GLY A 9 -19.80 15.51 42.35
CA GLY A 9 -20.65 14.33 42.16
C GLY A 9 -21.89 14.54 41.26
N ASN A 10 -22.45 15.75 41.22
CA ASN A 10 -23.67 15.99 40.43
C ASN A 10 -23.41 16.03 38.92
N THR A 11 -22.25 16.56 38.51
CA THR A 11 -21.89 16.68 37.08
C THR A 11 -21.59 15.32 36.47
N LEU A 12 -20.87 14.45 37.20
CA LEU A 12 -20.58 13.09 36.74
C LEU A 12 -21.84 12.21 36.67
N PHE A 13 -22.76 12.40 37.62
CA PHE A 13 -24.06 11.73 37.60
C PHE A 13 -24.93 12.18 36.41
N LEU A 14 -24.95 13.48 36.11
CA LEU A 14 -25.63 14.02 34.92
C LEU A 14 -25.05 13.46 33.63
N LEU A 15 -23.72 13.39 33.51
CA LEU A 15 -23.05 12.91 32.31
C LEU A 15 -23.30 11.40 32.10
N PHE A 16 -23.26 10.61 33.17
CA PHE A 16 -23.64 9.20 33.14
C PHE A 16 -25.12 9.02 32.76
N PHE A 17 -26.02 9.85 33.30
CA PHE A 17 -27.44 9.81 32.98
C PHE A 17 -27.73 10.07 31.50
N PHE A 18 -27.06 11.06 30.88
CA PHE A 18 -27.20 11.33 29.45
C PHE A 18 -26.60 10.22 28.57
N ILE A 19 -25.48 9.61 28.97
CA ILE A 19 -24.91 8.44 28.27
C ILE A 19 -25.90 7.27 28.29
N VAL A 20 -26.49 6.98 29.45
CA VAL A 20 -27.46 5.88 29.58
C VAL A 20 -28.72 6.15 28.76
N ILE A 21 -29.25 7.37 28.76
CA ILE A 21 -30.39 7.74 27.90
C ILE A 21 -30.03 7.61 26.42
N GLY A 22 -28.84 8.07 26.02
CA GLY A 22 -28.34 7.95 24.65
C GLY A 22 -28.26 6.50 24.20
N LEU A 23 -27.72 5.62 25.04
CA LEU A 23 -27.67 4.17 24.78
C LEU A 23 -29.07 3.58 24.68
N VAL A 24 -29.96 3.89 25.63
CA VAL A 24 -31.35 3.39 25.60
C VAL A 24 -32.06 3.83 24.32
N LEU A 25 -31.94 5.09 23.91
CA LEU A 25 -32.53 5.60 22.66
C LEU A 25 -31.90 4.95 21.42
N HIS A 26 -30.58 4.79 21.39
CA HIS A 26 -29.85 4.21 20.26
C HIS A 26 -30.24 2.74 20.00
N TYR A 27 -30.49 1.98 21.06
CA TYR A 27 -30.83 0.55 20.96
C TYR A 27 -32.35 0.27 21.08
N ARG A 28 -33.18 1.29 21.30
CA ARG A 28 -34.64 1.17 21.35
C ARG A 28 -35.17 0.76 19.97
N GLY A 29 -35.81 -0.42 19.91
CA GLY A 29 -36.37 -0.97 18.66
C GLY A 29 -35.53 -2.08 18.03
N ARG A 30 -34.31 -2.35 18.52
CA ARG A 30 -33.58 -3.57 18.14
C ARG A 30 -34.13 -4.78 18.91
N THR A 31 -34.26 -5.92 18.24
CA THR A 31 -34.85 -7.15 18.82
C THR A 31 -34.00 -7.79 19.93
N LYS A 32 -32.70 -7.44 20.01
CA LYS A 32 -31.76 -7.86 21.07
C LYS A 32 -30.78 -6.73 21.43
N PRO A 33 -31.21 -5.70 22.19
CA PRO A 33 -30.45 -4.47 22.40
C PRO A 33 -29.12 -4.69 23.15
N LEU A 34 -29.08 -5.62 24.11
CA LEU A 34 -27.83 -5.96 24.82
C LEU A 34 -26.81 -6.67 23.92
N VAL A 35 -27.27 -7.55 23.01
CA VAL A 35 -26.37 -8.25 22.08
C VAL A 35 -25.81 -7.27 21.04
N ALA A 36 -26.65 -6.36 20.54
CA ALA A 36 -26.23 -5.29 19.64
C ALA A 36 -25.19 -4.38 20.31
N PHE A 37 -25.43 -3.95 21.55
CA PHE A 37 -24.48 -3.16 22.32
C PHE A 37 -23.13 -3.87 22.51
N TRP A 38 -23.14 -5.16 22.90
CA TRP A 38 -21.90 -5.91 23.09
C TRP A 38 -21.16 -6.19 21.77
N ASN A 39 -21.87 -6.30 20.64
CA ASN A 39 -21.24 -6.42 19.32
C ASN A 39 -20.60 -5.10 18.89
N ASP A 40 -21.29 -3.98 19.08
CA ASP A 40 -20.78 -2.64 18.78
C ASP A 40 -19.56 -2.32 19.67
N VAL A 41 -19.60 -2.68 20.97
CA VAL A 41 -18.43 -2.57 21.87
C VAL A 41 -17.28 -3.49 21.44
N LYS A 42 -17.57 -4.74 21.03
CA LYS A 42 -16.52 -5.65 20.55
C LYS A 42 -15.86 -5.15 19.26
N SER A 43 -16.62 -4.54 18.34
CA SER A 43 -16.04 -3.94 17.12
C SER A 43 -15.09 -2.77 17.40
N VAL A 44 -15.21 -2.13 18.56
CA VAL A 44 -14.35 -1.00 18.97
C VAL A 44 -13.12 -1.48 19.75
N PHE A 45 -13.17 -2.65 20.41
CA PHE A 45 -12.14 -3.07 21.38
C PHE A 45 -11.50 -4.45 21.14
N VAL A 46 -11.92 -5.24 20.14
CA VAL A 46 -11.32 -6.56 19.87
C VAL A 46 -10.35 -6.51 18.70
N TYR A 47 -9.07 -6.74 19.01
CA TYR A 47 -8.03 -7.19 18.11
C TYR A 47 -8.31 -8.66 17.77
N ASP A 48 -8.91 -8.93 16.61
CA ASP A 48 -9.16 -10.29 16.16
C ASP A 48 -7.86 -10.93 15.64
N LYS A 49 -7.58 -12.17 16.06
CA LYS A 49 -6.43 -12.95 15.59
C LYS A 49 -6.72 -13.66 14.27
N ASN A 50 -7.96 -13.63 13.78
CA ASN A 50 -8.34 -14.11 12.47
C ASN A 50 -9.12 -13.02 11.72
N PRO A 51 -8.69 -12.62 10.52
CA PRO A 51 -9.42 -11.60 9.76
C PRO A 51 -10.82 -12.11 9.37
N PRO A 52 -11.84 -11.24 9.33
CA PRO A 52 -13.13 -11.61 8.77
C PRO A 52 -12.95 -12.00 7.30
N GLU A 53 -13.60 -13.08 6.86
CA GLU A 53 -13.57 -13.48 5.44
C GLU A 53 -13.91 -12.29 4.53
N ARG A 54 -13.03 -11.99 3.56
CA ARG A 54 -13.16 -10.89 2.57
C ARG A 54 -14.59 -10.92 2.01
N GLY A 55 -15.40 -9.91 2.34
CA GLY A 55 -16.61 -9.63 1.57
C GLY A 55 -16.25 -9.44 0.09
N LYS A 56 -17.13 -9.83 -0.84
CA LYS A 56 -16.84 -9.74 -2.29
C LYS A 56 -16.34 -8.34 -2.67
N ASN A 57 -15.05 -8.21 -2.99
CA ASN A 57 -14.49 -6.98 -3.52
C ASN A 57 -15.05 -6.77 -4.95
N PRO A 58 -15.82 -5.71 -5.23
CA PRO A 58 -16.39 -5.47 -6.56
C PRO A 58 -15.36 -5.10 -7.64
N TYR A 59 -14.09 -4.89 -7.27
CA TYR A 59 -12.98 -4.57 -8.19
C TYR A 59 -12.13 -5.77 -8.57
N LYS A 60 -12.46 -6.93 -7.99
CA LYS A 60 -11.79 -8.19 -8.23
C LYS A 60 -12.07 -8.67 -9.65
N VAL A 61 -11.02 -8.96 -10.40
CA VAL A 61 -11.16 -9.60 -11.72
C VAL A 61 -11.62 -11.05 -11.47
N PRO A 62 -12.66 -11.57 -12.16
CA PRO A 62 -13.02 -12.98 -12.05
C PRO A 62 -11.83 -13.86 -12.46
N GLU A 63 -11.44 -14.82 -11.63
CA GLU A 63 -10.40 -15.79 -11.99
C GLU A 63 -10.81 -16.51 -13.29
N SER A 64 -9.95 -16.46 -14.31
CA SER A 64 -10.10 -17.30 -15.50
C SER A 64 -9.87 -18.75 -15.09
N SER A 65 -10.79 -19.66 -15.43
CA SER A 65 -10.80 -21.07 -15.05
C SER A 65 -9.66 -21.93 -15.62
N ASP A 66 -8.66 -21.34 -16.29
CA ASP A 66 -7.78 -22.07 -17.21
C ASP A 66 -6.31 -22.02 -16.80
N VAL A 67 -6.00 -22.38 -15.54
CA VAL A 67 -4.68 -22.91 -15.18
C VAL A 67 -4.88 -24.04 -14.16
N ALA A 68 -5.14 -25.25 -14.66
CA ALA A 68 -4.99 -26.45 -13.87
C ALA A 68 -3.50 -26.65 -13.58
N VAL A 69 -3.10 -26.42 -12.34
CA VAL A 69 -1.77 -26.81 -11.84
C VAL A 69 -1.78 -28.32 -11.69
N ASP A 70 -1.01 -29.02 -12.53
CA ASP A 70 -0.77 -30.46 -12.45
C ASP A 70 0.02 -30.75 -11.16
N ASP A 71 -0.70 -31.20 -10.13
CA ASP A 71 -0.15 -31.69 -8.87
C ASP A 71 0.34 -33.13 -9.08
N ARG A 72 1.64 -33.28 -9.38
CA ARG A 72 2.32 -34.57 -9.28
C ARG A 72 3.19 -34.59 -8.03
N THR A 73 2.56 -35.07 -6.96
CA THR A 73 3.21 -35.56 -5.75
C THR A 73 4.18 -36.70 -6.09
N ALA A 74 5.42 -36.55 -5.64
CA ALA A 74 6.39 -37.62 -5.56
C ALA A 74 5.96 -38.64 -4.50
N ASP A 75 5.82 -39.91 -4.91
CA ASP A 75 5.82 -41.05 -4.00
C ASP A 75 6.95 -42.00 -4.43
N ASP A 76 8.00 -42.01 -3.62
CA ASP A 76 9.03 -43.03 -3.56
C ASP A 76 8.44 -44.33 -3.01
N VAL A 77 8.52 -45.45 -3.74
CA VAL A 77 8.66 -46.78 -3.12
C VAL A 77 9.56 -47.67 -3.98
N ALA A 78 10.66 -48.09 -3.36
CA ALA A 78 11.62 -49.05 -3.85
C ALA A 78 11.06 -50.47 -4.00
N SER A 79 11.59 -51.22 -4.97
CA SER A 79 11.76 -52.67 -4.82
C SER A 79 12.95 -53.17 -5.65
N ASP A 80 13.91 -53.76 -4.95
CA ASP A 80 14.99 -54.62 -5.45
C ASP A 80 14.45 -55.76 -6.33
N ASP A 81 15.16 -56.10 -7.41
CA ASP A 81 15.54 -57.50 -7.65
C ASP A 81 16.77 -57.62 -8.60
N ARG A 82 17.53 -58.68 -8.36
CA ARG A 82 18.88 -59.02 -8.82
C ARG A 82 18.93 -59.66 -10.21
N THR A 83 20.11 -59.60 -10.87
CA THR A 83 20.91 -60.71 -11.49
C THR A 83 21.90 -60.11 -12.52
N LEU A 84 23.23 -60.14 -12.32
CA LEU A 84 24.27 -61.17 -12.52
C LEU A 84 24.72 -61.43 -13.99
N LEU A 85 26.05 -61.23 -14.21
CA LEU A 85 26.97 -61.82 -15.22
C LEU A 85 26.86 -61.29 -16.67
N GLU A 86 27.89 -61.12 -17.51
CA GLU A 86 29.33 -61.35 -17.50
C GLU A 86 29.99 -60.57 -18.68
N LYS A 87 31.25 -60.12 -18.47
CA LYS A 87 32.41 -60.02 -19.39
C LYS A 87 32.41 -59.43 -20.83
N GLU A 88 33.48 -58.63 -21.00
CA GLU A 88 34.48 -58.56 -22.10
C GLU A 88 34.19 -57.84 -23.44
N GLY A 89 34.98 -56.79 -23.71
CA GLY A 89 35.90 -56.77 -24.86
C GLY A 89 35.63 -55.84 -26.06
N ILE A 90 36.52 -54.84 -26.23
CA ILE A 90 37.14 -54.39 -27.50
C ILE A 90 36.32 -53.53 -28.51
N ASP A 91 36.65 -52.23 -28.50
CA ASP A 91 37.17 -51.37 -29.60
C ASP A 91 36.36 -51.05 -30.88
N LYS A 92 36.52 -49.77 -31.29
CA LYS A 92 36.26 -49.10 -32.60
C LYS A 92 34.93 -48.38 -32.86
N SER A 93 35.04 -47.05 -32.85
CA SER A 93 34.72 -46.10 -33.93
C SER A 93 33.52 -46.42 -34.86
N SER A 94 32.48 -45.56 -34.80
CA SER A 94 31.97 -44.86 -35.99
C SER A 94 30.92 -43.81 -35.64
N ASN A 95 30.95 -42.72 -36.40
CA ASN A 95 29.99 -41.62 -36.44
C ASN A 95 28.54 -42.10 -36.60
N ALA A 96 27.58 -41.40 -35.98
CA ALA A 96 26.47 -40.75 -36.67
C ALA A 96 25.47 -40.09 -35.71
N ALA A 97 24.94 -38.96 -36.20
CA ALA A 97 23.58 -38.46 -36.03
C ALA A 97 23.19 -37.78 -34.71
N ASN A 98 22.95 -36.47 -34.88
CA ASN A 98 22.08 -35.59 -34.11
C ASN A 98 20.85 -36.31 -33.55
N GLU A 99 20.67 -36.22 -32.24
CA GLU A 99 19.37 -36.19 -31.60
C GLU A 99 19.30 -34.84 -30.87
N GLU A 100 18.61 -33.88 -31.51
CA GLU A 100 18.16 -32.66 -30.85
C GLU A 100 17.08 -33.06 -29.85
N GLU A 101 17.37 -32.87 -28.56
CA GLU A 101 16.35 -32.87 -27.52
C GLU A 101 15.32 -31.75 -27.81
N PRO A 102 14.02 -31.99 -27.61
CA PRO A 102 13.03 -30.95 -27.83
C PRO A 102 13.18 -29.87 -26.74
N GLU A 103 13.61 -28.68 -27.15
CA GLU A 103 13.51 -27.47 -26.33
C GLU A 103 12.05 -27.29 -25.88
N GLU A 104 11.81 -27.37 -24.57
CA GLU A 104 10.59 -26.91 -23.95
C GLU A 104 10.43 -25.41 -24.27
N GLY A 105 9.54 -25.12 -25.20
CA GLY A 105 9.21 -23.77 -25.64
C GLY A 105 8.74 -22.91 -24.46
N SER A 106 9.64 -22.03 -24.02
CA SER A 106 9.35 -20.87 -23.18
C SER A 106 8.24 -20.03 -23.79
N THR A 107 7.01 -20.15 -23.27
CA THR A 107 6.00 -19.09 -23.39
C THR A 107 6.28 -18.03 -22.35
N SER A 108 7.40 -17.33 -22.50
CA SER A 108 7.68 -16.04 -21.87
C SER A 108 6.83 -14.98 -22.58
N SER A 109 5.53 -14.93 -22.25
CA SER A 109 4.75 -13.72 -22.52
C SER A 109 5.14 -12.69 -21.46
N ASN A 110 5.56 -11.49 -21.90
CA ASN A 110 5.99 -10.40 -21.03
C ASN A 110 4.88 -10.09 -19.99
N ILE A 111 5.04 -10.62 -18.78
CA ILE A 111 4.09 -10.50 -17.66
C ILE A 111 3.70 -9.04 -17.41
N THR A 112 4.65 -8.11 -17.54
CA THR A 112 4.42 -6.66 -17.43
C THR A 112 3.42 -6.15 -18.47
N ALA A 113 3.56 -6.57 -19.73
CA ALA A 113 2.74 -6.09 -20.83
C ALA A 113 1.29 -6.59 -20.73
N ASP A 114 1.07 -7.75 -20.11
CA ASP A 114 -0.25 -8.32 -19.95
C ASP A 114 -1.02 -7.67 -18.79
N TYR A 115 -0.38 -7.40 -17.65
CA TYR A 115 -1.01 -6.69 -16.55
C TYR A 115 -1.20 -5.19 -16.81
N ALA A 116 -0.24 -4.54 -17.50
CA ALA A 116 -0.35 -3.12 -17.83
C ALA A 116 -1.53 -2.77 -18.76
N LYS A 117 -2.09 -3.77 -19.47
CA LYS A 117 -3.31 -3.62 -20.28
C LYS A 117 -4.57 -3.55 -19.43
N ILE A 118 -4.54 -4.11 -18.22
CA ILE A 118 -5.67 -4.05 -17.30
C ILE A 118 -5.80 -2.60 -16.84
N LYS A 119 -6.90 -1.94 -17.24
CA LYS A 119 -7.19 -0.57 -16.82
C LYS A 119 -7.07 -0.47 -15.29
N ASP A 120 -6.47 0.60 -14.77
CA ASP A 120 -6.37 0.90 -13.33
C ASP A 120 -5.86 -0.27 -12.45
N PHE A 121 -5.07 -1.20 -12.99
CA PHE A 121 -4.65 -2.38 -12.23
C PHE A 121 -3.77 -2.04 -11.02
N ASN A 122 -3.08 -0.90 -11.10
CA ASN A 122 -2.17 -0.40 -10.08
C ASN A 122 -2.89 0.44 -9.01
N LEU A 123 -4.21 0.64 -9.13
CA LEU A 123 -4.96 1.38 -8.13
C LEU A 123 -5.41 0.45 -6.99
N PRO A 124 -5.43 0.91 -5.74
CA PRO A 124 -6.12 0.23 -4.66
C PRO A 124 -7.62 0.09 -4.93
N ALA A 125 -8.32 -0.75 -4.17
CA ALA A 125 -9.77 -0.89 -4.30
C ALA A 125 -10.50 0.44 -4.03
N ILE A 126 -11.44 0.78 -4.91
CA ILE A 126 -12.15 2.08 -4.90
C ILE A 126 -13.66 1.91 -4.65
N GLY A 127 -14.25 2.47 -3.60
CA GLY A 127 -15.70 2.47 -3.41
C GLY A 127 -16.46 3.34 -4.42
N SER A 128 -17.76 3.09 -4.61
CA SER A 128 -18.64 3.96 -5.42
C SER A 128 -18.80 5.37 -4.85
N ASN A 129 -18.55 5.53 -3.55
CA ASN A 129 -18.66 6.79 -2.83
C ASN A 129 -17.28 7.45 -2.60
N ASP A 130 -16.21 6.87 -3.14
CA ASP A 130 -14.87 7.40 -2.98
C ASP A 130 -14.68 8.62 -3.89
N GLN A 131 -14.08 9.68 -3.35
CA GLN A 131 -13.64 10.82 -4.15
C GLN A 131 -12.28 10.50 -4.78
N ILE A 132 -12.31 9.94 -5.99
CA ILE A 132 -11.11 9.62 -6.75
C ILE A 132 -10.71 10.81 -7.62
N ILE A 133 -9.53 11.36 -7.35
CA ILE A 133 -8.95 12.47 -8.10
C ILE A 133 -7.88 11.93 -9.05
N ARG A 134 -8.01 12.26 -10.34
CA ARG A 134 -7.11 11.80 -11.39
C ARG A 134 -6.44 12.99 -12.06
N HIS A 135 -5.16 13.13 -11.78
CA HIS A 135 -4.25 14.01 -12.52
C HIS A 135 -3.55 13.19 -13.61
N HIS A 136 -2.62 13.80 -14.35
CA HIS A 136 -2.01 13.12 -15.50
C HIS A 136 -1.21 11.88 -15.12
N LYS A 137 -0.36 11.96 -14.08
CA LYS A 137 0.48 10.83 -13.63
C LYS A 137 0.23 10.33 -12.21
N ILE A 138 -0.60 11.04 -11.44
CA ILE A 138 -0.99 10.62 -10.09
C ILE A 138 -2.50 10.44 -10.02
N THR A 139 -2.93 9.36 -9.37
CA THR A 139 -4.33 9.16 -8.97
C THR A 139 -4.38 9.04 -7.45
N LEU A 140 -5.32 9.68 -6.80
CA LEU A 140 -5.46 9.63 -5.35
C LEU A 140 -6.92 9.45 -4.94
N ARG A 141 -7.13 8.90 -3.75
CA ARG A 141 -8.44 8.94 -3.09
C ARG A 141 -8.41 9.98 -1.99
N TYR A 142 -9.20 11.02 -2.17
CA TYR A 142 -9.31 12.10 -1.21
C TYR A 142 -10.30 11.75 -0.09
N ARG A 143 -9.91 12.02 1.15
CA ARG A 143 -10.75 11.81 2.33
C ARG A 143 -11.06 13.16 2.98
N GLU A 144 -12.25 13.68 2.69
CA GLU A 144 -12.73 14.96 3.21
C GLU A 144 -12.57 15.09 4.73
N GLN A 145 -12.97 14.04 5.46
CA GLN A 145 -12.88 14.00 6.92
C GLN A 145 -11.44 14.15 7.49
N TYR A 146 -10.41 14.09 6.64
CA TYR A 146 -9.01 14.23 7.01
C TYR A 146 -8.29 15.33 6.21
N GLU A 147 -8.99 15.98 5.28
CA GLU A 147 -8.47 16.99 4.34
C GLU A 147 -7.21 16.58 3.56
N GLN A 148 -7.03 15.29 3.31
CA GLN A 148 -5.89 14.74 2.59
C GLN A 148 -6.24 13.41 1.91
N ALA A 149 -5.35 12.93 1.04
CA ALA A 149 -5.49 11.59 0.46
C ALA A 149 -5.17 10.49 1.48
N ASP A 150 -5.92 9.38 1.48
CA ASP A 150 -5.54 8.17 2.21
C ASP A 150 -4.61 7.25 1.40
N TRP A 151 -4.60 7.39 0.08
CA TRP A 151 -3.59 6.84 -0.81
C TRP A 151 -3.40 7.69 -2.07
N VAL A 152 -2.18 7.66 -2.58
CA VAL A 152 -1.78 8.15 -3.90
C VAL A 152 -1.08 7.02 -4.64
N ALA A 153 -1.52 6.75 -5.86
CA ALA A 153 -0.99 5.70 -6.73
C ALA A 153 -0.41 6.34 -8.01
N TYR A 154 0.79 5.87 -8.39
CA TYR A 154 1.51 6.38 -9.55
C TYR A 154 2.49 5.34 -10.09
N LYS A 155 2.98 5.57 -11.31
CA LYS A 155 4.04 4.77 -11.91
C LYS A 155 5.34 5.58 -11.95
N LEU A 156 6.42 5.00 -11.45
CA LEU A 156 7.76 5.56 -11.52
C LEU A 156 8.60 4.74 -12.50
N THR A 157 8.96 5.33 -13.63
CA THR A 157 9.86 4.73 -14.62
C THR A 157 11.32 5.05 -14.31
N GLY A 158 12.25 4.22 -14.76
CA GLY A 158 13.68 4.47 -14.69
C GLY A 158 14.10 5.76 -15.38
N ASP A 159 13.44 6.15 -16.47
CA ASP A 159 13.68 7.42 -17.17
C ASP A 159 13.33 8.63 -16.28
N GLU A 160 12.13 8.66 -15.71
CA GLU A 160 11.73 9.68 -14.72
C GLU A 160 12.69 9.73 -13.51
N ALA A 161 13.11 8.56 -13.04
CA ALA A 161 14.03 8.46 -11.90
C ALA A 161 15.46 8.92 -12.25
N SER A 162 15.87 8.82 -13.52
CA SER A 162 17.20 9.23 -14.01
C SER A 162 17.25 10.69 -14.47
N ALA A 163 16.11 11.23 -14.90
CA ALA A 163 15.99 12.60 -15.35
C ALA A 163 16.14 13.60 -14.20
N TYR A 164 16.51 14.83 -14.54
CA TYR A 164 16.53 15.95 -13.62
C TYR A 164 15.70 17.10 -14.17
N LEU A 165 14.78 17.60 -13.35
CA LEU A 165 14.02 18.81 -13.62
C LEU A 165 13.98 19.62 -12.33
N SER A 166 14.36 20.90 -12.41
CA SER A 166 14.29 21.78 -11.23
C SER A 166 12.86 21.86 -10.72
N ARG A 167 12.72 22.00 -9.41
CA ARG A 167 11.45 22.31 -8.74
C ARG A 167 11.18 23.82 -8.70
N ASP A 168 12.10 24.63 -9.21
CA ASP A 168 11.98 26.08 -9.20
C ASP A 168 10.75 26.52 -10.00
N GLY A 169 9.96 27.40 -9.39
CA GLY A 169 8.71 27.89 -9.98
C GLY A 169 7.48 27.04 -9.67
N ASN A 170 7.64 25.81 -9.16
CA ASN A 170 6.50 25.04 -8.67
C ASN A 170 5.91 25.69 -7.40
N LYS A 171 4.58 25.69 -7.31
CA LYS A 171 3.85 26.31 -6.20
C LYS A 171 2.84 25.35 -5.60
N PHE A 172 2.83 25.28 -4.29
CA PHE A 172 1.75 24.64 -3.55
C PHE A 172 0.45 25.41 -3.77
N VAL A 173 -0.55 24.76 -4.33
CA VAL A 173 -1.86 25.35 -4.66
C VAL A 173 -2.99 24.38 -4.32
N PRO A 174 -4.19 24.89 -3.97
CA PRO A 174 -5.35 24.04 -3.76
C PRO A 174 -5.62 23.16 -4.98
N ASP A 175 -6.09 21.93 -4.78
CA ASP A 175 -6.41 21.04 -5.89
C ASP A 175 -7.76 21.43 -6.51
N PRO A 176 -7.80 21.83 -7.79
CA PRO A 176 -9.05 22.23 -8.45
C PRO A 176 -10.01 21.06 -8.69
N LEU A 177 -9.57 19.81 -8.58
CA LEU A 177 -10.40 18.62 -8.80
C LEU A 177 -11.08 18.13 -7.52
N VAL A 178 -10.68 18.62 -6.34
CA VAL A 178 -11.37 18.30 -5.08
C VAL A 178 -12.62 19.17 -4.98
N SER A 179 -13.78 18.52 -5.11
CA SER A 179 -15.08 19.18 -5.29
C SER A 179 -15.52 20.06 -4.12
N THR A 180 -15.08 19.69 -2.92
CA THR A 180 -15.32 20.36 -1.64
C THR A 180 -14.30 21.47 -1.33
N GLY A 181 -13.23 21.57 -2.13
CA GLY A 181 -12.03 22.31 -1.81
C GLY A 181 -11.02 21.44 -1.05
N SER A 182 -9.74 21.80 -1.14
CA SER A 182 -8.67 21.14 -0.40
C SER A 182 -8.03 22.09 0.60
N ALA A 183 -7.19 21.53 1.48
CA ALA A 183 -6.16 22.25 2.22
C ALA A 183 -5.47 23.37 1.41
N ILE A 184 -5.05 24.43 2.11
CA ILE A 184 -4.33 25.57 1.53
C ILE A 184 -3.01 25.82 2.27
N THR A 185 -2.10 26.59 1.67
CA THR A 185 -0.76 26.79 2.23
C THR A 185 -0.75 27.47 3.60
N SER A 186 -1.74 28.33 3.89
CA SER A 186 -1.85 28.99 5.20
C SER A 186 -2.18 28.02 6.33
N ASP A 187 -2.78 26.86 6.05
CA ASP A 187 -3.09 25.86 7.08
C ASP A 187 -1.83 25.27 7.72
N TYR A 188 -0.72 25.24 6.99
CA TYR A 188 0.58 24.76 7.47
C TYR A 188 1.41 25.83 8.17
N THR A 189 0.98 27.10 8.12
CA THR A 189 1.79 28.21 8.62
C THR A 189 1.93 28.15 10.14
N ARG A 190 3.18 28.11 10.64
CA ARG A 190 3.53 28.07 12.07
C ARG A 190 2.98 26.84 12.83
N THR A 191 2.73 25.74 12.12
CA THR A 191 2.24 24.49 12.73
C THR A 191 3.37 23.59 13.24
N GLY A 192 4.59 23.78 12.73
CA GLY A 192 5.73 22.90 12.97
C GLY A 192 5.83 21.73 11.99
N TYR A 193 4.84 21.55 11.11
CA TYR A 193 4.85 20.50 10.08
C TYR A 193 5.28 21.03 8.72
N ASP A 194 5.97 20.18 7.97
CA ASP A 194 6.21 20.37 6.55
C ASP A 194 4.96 20.02 5.74
N ARG A 195 4.89 20.64 4.54
CA ARG A 195 4.05 20.19 3.44
C ARG A 195 4.71 18.98 2.77
N GLY A 196 4.61 17.83 3.44
CA GLY A 196 5.18 16.57 2.98
C GLY A 196 4.42 16.04 1.77
N HIS A 197 5.12 15.66 0.71
CA HIS A 197 4.48 15.06 -0.46
C HIS A 197 4.17 13.58 -0.18
N LEU A 198 3.03 13.10 -0.65
CA LEU A 198 2.77 11.66 -0.72
C LEU A 198 3.44 11.06 -1.97
N ALA A 199 3.07 11.54 -3.17
CA ALA A 199 3.84 11.32 -4.38
C ALA A 199 4.89 12.45 -4.53
N PRO A 200 6.19 12.16 -4.40
CA PRO A 200 7.22 13.20 -4.34
C PRO A 200 7.52 13.79 -5.72
N ALA A 201 7.71 15.10 -5.77
CA ALA A 201 8.06 15.82 -7.00
C ALA A 201 9.35 15.32 -7.68
N GLY A 202 10.22 14.63 -6.94
CA GLY A 202 11.45 14.02 -7.46
C GLY A 202 11.21 12.77 -8.31
N ASP A 203 9.98 12.26 -8.35
CA ASP A 203 9.59 11.09 -9.15
C ASP A 203 8.98 11.49 -10.51
N PHE A 204 8.89 12.79 -10.81
CA PHE A 204 8.25 13.36 -12.00
C PHE A 204 9.17 14.40 -12.64
N ASN A 205 10.30 13.96 -13.21
CA ASN A 205 11.37 14.82 -13.72
C ASN A 205 11.38 15.03 -15.24
N ILE A 206 10.44 14.49 -16.00
CA ILE A 206 10.42 14.68 -17.46
C ILE A 206 9.52 15.85 -17.86
N ASN A 207 8.28 15.91 -17.33
CA ASN A 207 7.29 16.91 -17.72
C ASN A 207 7.03 17.92 -16.58
N PRO A 208 7.23 19.24 -16.79
CA PRO A 208 6.94 20.27 -15.80
C PRO A 208 5.49 20.30 -15.30
N SER A 209 4.53 19.95 -16.16
CA SER A 209 3.11 19.84 -15.79
C SER A 209 2.93 18.76 -14.71
N ASP A 210 3.40 17.55 -14.98
CA ASP A 210 3.30 16.40 -14.07
C ASP A 210 3.97 16.71 -12.73
N LYS A 211 5.13 17.38 -12.78
CA LYS A 211 5.80 17.85 -11.56
C LYS A 211 4.94 18.83 -10.77
N GLN A 212 4.31 19.80 -11.43
CA GLN A 212 3.43 20.77 -10.77
C GLN A 212 2.21 20.10 -10.13
N GLU A 213 1.66 19.03 -10.72
CA GLU A 213 0.53 18.30 -10.14
C GLU A 213 0.87 17.69 -8.77
N THR A 214 2.14 17.34 -8.52
CA THR A 214 2.58 16.87 -7.18
C THR A 214 2.50 17.94 -6.09
N PHE A 215 2.39 19.22 -6.46
CA PHE A 215 2.25 20.33 -5.53
C PHE A 215 0.78 20.70 -5.23
N TYR A 216 -0.18 19.97 -5.79
CA TYR A 216 -1.56 20.10 -5.34
C TYR A 216 -1.69 19.68 -3.89
N MET A 217 -2.40 20.48 -3.10
CA MET A 217 -2.52 20.27 -1.65
C MET A 217 -3.24 18.95 -1.28
N SER A 218 -3.97 18.33 -2.21
CA SER A 218 -4.53 16.98 -2.06
C SER A 218 -3.47 15.86 -1.98
N ASN A 219 -2.27 16.09 -2.53
CA ASN A 219 -1.10 15.21 -2.45
C ASN A 219 -0.20 15.53 -1.25
N ILE A 220 -0.59 16.47 -0.40
CA ILE A 220 0.22 16.97 0.70
C ILE A 220 -0.34 16.49 2.04
N SER A 221 0.57 16.08 2.93
CA SER A 221 0.26 15.61 4.28
C SER A 221 1.15 16.28 5.33
N PRO A 222 0.66 16.53 6.56
CA PRO A 222 1.48 17.06 7.65
C PRO A 222 2.57 16.07 8.11
N GLN A 223 3.81 16.34 7.71
CA GLN A 223 4.96 15.52 8.08
C GLN A 223 5.90 16.29 9.00
N ILE A 224 6.45 15.61 10.02
CA ILE A 224 7.48 16.20 10.88
C ILE A 224 8.71 16.51 10.00
N PRO A 225 9.35 17.70 10.13
CA PRO A 225 10.47 18.08 9.27
C PRO A 225 11.62 17.06 9.23
N ASP A 226 11.99 16.51 10.39
CA ASP A 226 13.06 15.51 10.50
C ASP A 226 12.67 14.14 9.92
N PHE A 227 11.38 13.84 9.84
CA PHE A 227 10.85 12.66 9.15
C PHE A 227 10.88 12.88 7.63
N ASN A 228 10.22 13.96 7.15
CA ASN A 228 10.07 14.31 5.75
C ASN A 228 11.42 14.46 5.03
N ARG A 229 12.33 15.23 5.64
CA ARG A 229 13.63 15.56 5.04
C ARG A 229 14.71 14.52 5.34
N GLY A 230 14.45 13.61 6.28
CA GLY A 230 15.32 12.51 6.68
C GLY A 230 14.87 11.18 6.08
N ILE A 231 14.45 10.26 6.94
CA ILE A 231 14.19 8.85 6.58
C ILE A 231 13.16 8.68 5.46
N TRP A 232 12.16 9.57 5.36
CA TRP A 232 11.17 9.52 4.29
C TRP A 232 11.79 9.85 2.93
N ASN A 233 12.61 10.91 2.85
CA ASN A 233 13.35 11.25 1.64
C ASN A 233 14.40 10.15 1.28
N ASP A 234 15.01 9.49 2.26
CA ASP A 234 15.90 8.34 2.01
C ASP A 234 15.14 7.17 1.38
N LEU A 235 13.92 6.89 1.85
CA LEU A 235 13.04 5.89 1.26
C LEU A 235 12.65 6.26 -0.18
N GLU A 236 12.29 7.52 -0.42
CA GLU A 236 11.96 8.00 -1.78
C GLU A 236 13.14 7.89 -2.74
N GLN A 237 14.35 8.24 -2.29
CA GLN A 237 15.58 8.03 -3.08
C GLN A 237 15.79 6.56 -3.39
N LYS A 238 15.50 5.67 -2.43
CA LYS A 238 15.65 4.23 -2.63
C LYS A 238 14.70 3.69 -3.69
N PHE A 239 13.45 4.16 -3.72
CA PHE A 239 12.48 3.81 -4.76
C PHE A 239 12.94 4.29 -6.14
N ARG A 240 13.53 5.49 -6.25
CA ARG A 240 14.14 5.95 -7.51
C ARG A 240 15.29 5.06 -7.97
N GLN A 241 16.18 4.66 -7.07
CA GLN A 241 17.26 3.72 -7.39
C GLN A 241 16.72 2.38 -7.92
N TRP A 242 15.64 1.87 -7.33
CA TRP A 242 14.99 0.64 -7.79
C TRP A 242 14.33 0.82 -9.15
N ALA A 243 13.62 1.92 -9.40
CA ALA A 243 13.05 2.18 -10.72
C ALA A 243 14.13 2.31 -11.80
N GLN A 244 15.28 2.93 -11.51
CA GLN A 244 16.43 2.96 -12.43
C GLN A 244 16.97 1.55 -12.72
N ARG A 245 17.09 0.72 -11.68
CA ARG A 245 17.62 -0.65 -11.78
C ARG A 245 16.67 -1.60 -12.49
N ASP A 246 15.38 -1.49 -12.20
CA ASP A 246 14.35 -2.47 -12.54
C ASP A 246 13.42 -1.98 -13.67
N GLY A 247 13.64 -0.77 -14.19
CA GLY A 247 12.90 -0.21 -15.34
C GLY A 247 11.63 0.54 -14.95
N GLU A 248 10.76 -0.02 -14.13
CA GLU A 248 9.59 0.70 -13.59
C GLU A 248 9.05 0.08 -12.30
N LEU A 249 8.40 0.92 -11.49
CA LEU A 249 7.68 0.54 -10.28
C LEU A 249 6.26 1.10 -10.31
N TYR A 250 5.31 0.30 -9.86
CA TYR A 250 3.96 0.74 -9.53
C TYR A 250 3.91 1.01 -8.02
N ILE A 251 3.67 2.27 -7.66
CA ILE A 251 3.82 2.74 -6.27
C ILE A 251 2.45 3.16 -5.74
N VAL A 252 2.14 2.73 -4.52
CA VAL A 252 1.04 3.25 -3.71
C VAL A 252 1.61 3.76 -2.40
N THR A 253 1.24 4.96 -1.99
CA THR A 253 1.78 5.61 -0.79
C THR A 253 0.69 6.40 -0.09
N GLY A 254 0.77 6.51 1.23
CA GLY A 254 -0.26 7.22 1.98
C GLY A 254 -0.02 7.25 3.48
N PRO A 255 -0.84 8.01 4.21
CA PRO A 255 -0.87 7.99 5.66
C PRO A 255 -1.77 6.89 6.23
N ILE A 256 -1.52 6.49 7.49
CA ILE A 256 -2.50 5.73 8.27
C ILE A 256 -3.51 6.72 8.88
N LEU A 257 -4.69 6.81 8.28
CA LEU A 257 -5.76 7.70 8.75
C LEU A 257 -6.77 6.94 9.61
N LYS A 258 -7.00 7.46 10.82
CA LYS A 258 -7.95 6.90 11.80
C LYS A 258 -8.71 8.02 12.51
N PRO A 259 -9.91 7.75 13.05
CA PRO A 259 -10.61 8.73 13.86
C PRO A 259 -9.78 9.20 15.06
N GLY A 260 -9.92 10.48 15.43
CA GLY A 260 -9.28 11.06 16.61
C GLY A 260 -7.83 11.50 16.44
N LEU A 261 -7.31 11.54 15.21
CA LEU A 261 -6.02 12.17 14.92
C LEU A 261 -6.07 13.67 15.27
N PRO A 262 -4.96 14.25 15.78
CA PRO A 262 -4.87 15.69 15.94
C PRO A 262 -4.90 16.39 14.58
N THR A 263 -5.27 17.67 14.56
CA THR A 263 -5.42 18.43 13.33
C THR A 263 -4.58 19.71 13.33
N ILE A 264 -4.28 20.23 12.14
CA ILE A 264 -3.66 21.54 11.92
C ILE A 264 -4.51 22.41 11.00
N GLY A 265 -4.26 23.72 11.04
CA GLY A 265 -5.06 24.69 10.27
C GLY A 265 -6.38 25.01 10.95
N ASN A 266 -6.78 26.28 10.93
CA ASN A 266 -7.93 26.76 11.68
C ASN A 266 -9.27 26.57 10.96
N ARG A 267 -9.25 26.23 9.67
CA ARG A 267 -10.45 26.12 8.83
C ARG A 267 -10.64 24.72 8.28
N ASN A 268 -9.59 24.18 7.67
CA ASN A 268 -9.65 22.87 7.04
C ASN A 268 -9.40 21.75 8.07
N GLU A 269 -8.71 22.00 9.19
CA GLU A 269 -8.46 21.00 10.23
C GLU A 269 -7.83 19.69 9.68
N ILE A 270 -6.72 19.84 8.96
CA ILE A 270 -6.01 18.75 8.29
C ILE A 270 -5.49 17.77 9.34
N ALA A 271 -5.88 16.50 9.24
CA ALA A 271 -5.42 15.48 10.16
C ALA A 271 -3.90 15.30 10.09
N VAL A 272 -3.27 15.05 11.23
CA VAL A 272 -1.84 14.76 11.33
C VAL A 272 -1.67 13.26 11.56
N PRO A 273 -1.22 12.50 10.54
CA PRO A 273 -1.00 11.07 10.67
C PRO A 273 0.17 10.74 11.61
N GLU A 274 0.01 9.66 12.38
CA GLU A 274 1.08 9.09 13.22
C GLU A 274 2.08 8.25 12.40
N MET A 275 1.64 7.71 11.26
CA MET A 275 2.41 6.79 10.42
C MET A 275 2.10 7.00 8.94
N TYR A 276 3.07 6.65 8.10
CA TYR A 276 2.98 6.63 6.65
C TYR A 276 3.44 5.27 6.13
N TYR A 277 2.85 4.87 5.01
CA TYR A 277 3.23 3.67 4.29
C TYR A 277 3.61 3.99 2.85
N LYS A 278 4.47 3.15 2.28
CA LYS A 278 4.78 3.16 0.85
C LYS A 278 4.99 1.73 0.36
N ILE A 279 4.34 1.38 -0.74
CA ILE A 279 4.33 0.06 -1.35
C ILE A 279 4.88 0.20 -2.77
N ALA A 280 5.75 -0.72 -3.18
CA ALA A 280 6.16 -0.87 -4.58
C ALA A 280 5.80 -2.27 -5.08
N LEU A 281 5.26 -2.33 -6.28
CA LEU A 281 5.12 -3.52 -7.11
C LEU A 281 6.03 -3.40 -8.33
N CYS A 282 6.83 -4.43 -8.57
CA CYS A 282 7.74 -4.56 -9.70
C CYS A 282 7.31 -5.76 -10.54
N LEU A 283 7.01 -5.53 -11.82
CA LEU A 283 6.52 -6.56 -12.76
C LEU A 283 7.47 -6.82 -13.93
N THR A 284 8.61 -6.13 -13.98
CA THR A 284 9.58 -6.15 -15.10
C THR A 284 10.52 -7.35 -15.10
N ASP A 285 10.51 -8.16 -14.04
CA ASP A 285 11.29 -9.40 -13.95
C ASP A 285 10.40 -10.62 -14.22
N ASP A 286 11.01 -11.75 -14.57
CA ASP A 286 10.35 -13.07 -14.66
C ASP A 286 9.68 -13.50 -13.33
N GLN A 287 9.96 -12.77 -12.25
CA GLN A 287 9.36 -12.95 -10.93
C GLN A 287 8.83 -11.60 -10.44
N PRO A 288 7.49 -11.39 -10.44
CA PRO A 288 6.87 -10.27 -9.77
C PRO A 288 7.31 -10.15 -8.32
N ARG A 289 7.53 -8.92 -7.84
CA ARG A 289 7.93 -8.66 -6.45
C ARG A 289 7.18 -7.46 -5.89
N MET A 290 6.89 -7.53 -4.61
CA MET A 290 6.25 -6.46 -3.85
C MET A 290 7.06 -6.17 -2.59
N ILE A 291 7.01 -4.93 -2.11
CA ILE A 291 7.58 -4.53 -0.82
C ILE A 291 6.74 -3.42 -0.20
N GLY A 292 6.43 -3.57 1.09
CA GLY A 292 5.75 -2.56 1.90
C GLY A 292 6.68 -1.96 2.94
N PHE A 293 6.53 -0.66 3.16
CA PHE A 293 7.20 0.08 4.24
C PHE A 293 6.15 0.72 5.13
N LEU A 294 6.39 0.73 6.44
CA LEU A 294 5.58 1.44 7.43
C LEU A 294 6.49 2.20 8.39
N LEU A 295 6.34 3.53 8.43
CA LEU A 295 7.19 4.40 9.22
C LEU A 295 6.33 5.34 10.07
N LYS A 296 6.77 5.58 11.31
CA LYS A 296 6.20 6.62 12.16
C LYS A 296 6.60 8.00 11.65
N ASN A 297 5.68 8.96 11.79
CA ASN A 297 5.89 10.37 11.49
C ASN A 297 6.77 11.03 12.56
N GLU A 298 8.01 10.57 12.69
CA GLU A 298 9.00 11.03 13.67
C GLU A 298 10.42 10.89 13.11
N PHE A 299 11.39 11.52 13.77
CA PHE A 299 12.79 11.36 13.41
C PHE A 299 13.22 9.89 13.54
N SER A 300 13.96 9.40 12.55
CA SER A 300 14.63 8.10 12.61
C SER A 300 15.94 8.15 11.85
N SER A 301 16.94 7.47 12.38
CA SER A 301 18.23 7.19 11.72
C SER A 301 18.48 5.69 11.54
N GLU A 302 17.43 4.87 11.68
CA GLU A 302 17.54 3.42 11.49
C GLU A 302 17.72 3.05 10.00
N ASN A 303 18.12 1.80 9.76
CA ASN A 303 18.23 1.29 8.40
C ASN A 303 16.84 1.06 7.79
N LEU A 304 16.62 1.47 6.54
CA LEU A 304 15.33 1.28 5.84
C LEU A 304 14.77 -0.15 5.94
N LYS A 305 15.63 -1.18 5.97
CA LYS A 305 15.21 -2.58 6.10
C LYS A 305 14.41 -2.87 7.38
N THR A 306 14.57 -2.09 8.46
CA THR A 306 13.83 -2.28 9.72
C THR A 306 12.37 -1.88 9.62
N PHE A 307 12.01 -1.08 8.61
CA PHE A 307 10.65 -0.60 8.36
C PHE A 307 9.86 -1.43 7.35
N VAL A 308 10.45 -2.52 6.86
CA VAL A 308 9.78 -3.41 5.89
C VAL A 308 8.73 -4.24 6.61
N VAL A 309 7.50 -4.18 6.11
CA VAL A 309 6.35 -4.95 6.58
C VAL A 309 5.68 -5.65 5.39
N SER A 310 4.82 -6.63 5.66
CA SER A 310 3.97 -7.20 4.62
C SER A 310 2.92 -6.17 4.17
N VAL A 311 2.44 -6.28 2.94
CA VAL A 311 1.32 -5.43 2.50
C VAL A 311 0.04 -5.81 3.24
N ASP A 312 -0.15 -7.09 3.59
CA ASP A 312 -1.23 -7.55 4.49
C ASP A 312 -1.31 -6.74 5.80
N GLU A 313 -0.16 -6.37 6.38
CA GLU A 313 -0.13 -5.54 7.58
C GLU A 313 -0.62 -4.11 7.31
N ILE A 314 -0.23 -3.53 6.18
CA ILE A 314 -0.70 -2.20 5.76
C ILE A 314 -2.20 -2.25 5.45
N GLU A 315 -2.70 -3.31 4.79
CA GLU A 315 -4.14 -3.53 4.56
C GLU A 315 -4.92 -3.57 5.86
N ARG A 316 -4.44 -4.35 6.85
CA ARG A 316 -5.07 -4.43 8.17
C ARG A 316 -5.14 -3.09 8.88
N MET A 317 -4.16 -2.21 8.68
CA MET A 317 -4.13 -0.88 9.30
C MET A 317 -4.95 0.18 8.58
N THR A 318 -5.11 0.04 7.27
CA THR A 318 -5.78 1.03 6.41
C THR A 318 -7.23 0.65 6.06
N GLY A 319 -7.55 -0.65 6.08
CA GLY A 319 -8.78 -1.20 5.53
C GLY A 319 -8.85 -1.13 3.99
N ILE A 320 -7.71 -1.06 3.32
CA ILE A 320 -7.58 -0.92 1.86
C ILE A 320 -7.02 -2.22 1.29
N ASP A 321 -7.63 -2.72 0.21
CA ASP A 321 -7.13 -3.84 -0.61
C ASP A 321 -6.22 -3.24 -1.70
N PHE A 322 -4.92 -3.55 -1.70
CA PHE A 322 -3.95 -2.96 -2.62
C PHE A 322 -3.73 -3.86 -3.84
N PHE A 323 -3.68 -3.29 -5.04
CA PHE A 323 -3.54 -4.07 -6.29
C PHE A 323 -4.61 -5.18 -6.49
N PRO A 324 -5.91 -4.95 -6.19
CA PRO A 324 -7.01 -5.93 -6.25
C PRO A 324 -7.30 -6.54 -7.63
N ARG A 325 -6.58 -6.09 -8.65
CA ARG A 325 -6.71 -6.53 -10.04
C ARG A 325 -5.62 -7.51 -10.46
N LEU A 326 -4.68 -7.82 -9.58
CA LEU A 326 -3.81 -8.97 -9.75
C LEU A 326 -4.61 -10.27 -9.56
N PRO A 327 -4.20 -11.39 -10.18
CA PRO A 327 -4.76 -12.70 -9.87
C PRO A 327 -4.57 -13.02 -8.38
N ASP A 328 -5.59 -13.55 -7.70
CA ASP A 328 -5.57 -13.83 -6.25
C ASP A 328 -4.34 -14.59 -5.77
N THR A 329 -3.94 -15.61 -6.53
CA THR A 329 -2.81 -16.46 -6.17
C THR A 329 -1.51 -15.67 -6.19
N LEU A 330 -1.36 -14.75 -7.15
CA LEU A 330 -0.22 -13.85 -7.25
C LEU A 330 -0.30 -12.76 -6.18
N GLU A 331 -1.45 -12.11 -6.04
CA GLU A 331 -1.74 -11.08 -5.03
C GLU A 331 -1.38 -11.58 -3.63
N LYS A 332 -2.00 -12.66 -3.15
CA LYS A 332 -1.76 -13.23 -1.81
C LYS A 332 -0.31 -13.63 -1.58
N LYS A 333 0.35 -14.16 -2.62
CA LYS A 333 1.78 -14.52 -2.55
C LYS A 333 2.65 -13.28 -2.36
N LEU A 334 2.33 -12.18 -3.05
CA LEU A 334 3.09 -10.94 -2.98
C LEU A 334 2.82 -10.16 -1.69
N GLU A 335 1.56 -10.10 -1.26
CA GLU A 335 1.12 -9.29 -0.11
C GLU A 335 1.62 -9.83 1.23
N SER A 336 1.70 -11.15 1.37
CA SER A 336 2.17 -11.82 2.59
C SER A 336 3.70 -11.76 2.76
N ALA A 337 4.44 -11.36 1.71
CA ALA A 337 5.90 -11.32 1.75
C ALA A 337 6.39 -10.07 2.52
N ASN A 338 7.27 -10.28 3.50
CA ASN A 338 8.00 -9.23 4.22
C ASN A 338 9.51 -9.27 3.94
N THR A 339 9.90 -9.79 2.76
CA THR A 339 11.30 -10.05 2.42
C THR A 339 11.98 -8.85 1.78
N THR A 340 13.23 -8.61 2.18
CA THR A 340 14.13 -7.64 1.53
C THR A 340 14.92 -8.24 0.37
N LYS A 341 14.80 -9.56 0.14
CA LYS A 341 15.52 -10.30 -0.90
C LYS A 341 15.14 -9.76 -2.28
N GLY A 342 16.13 -9.49 -3.11
CA GLY A 342 15.92 -8.94 -4.46
C GLY A 342 15.72 -7.42 -4.51
N TRP A 343 15.31 -6.79 -3.41
CA TRP A 343 15.22 -5.33 -3.31
C TRP A 343 16.57 -4.71 -2.92
N PHE A 344 17.24 -5.24 -1.91
CA PHE A 344 18.47 -4.63 -1.38
C PHE A 344 19.77 -5.27 -1.89
N SER A 345 19.67 -6.27 -2.76
CA SER A 345 20.80 -6.92 -3.42
C SER A 345 21.20 -6.16 -4.69
N ALA A 346 22.50 -6.06 -4.98
CA ALA A 346 22.95 -5.67 -6.32
C ALA A 346 22.60 -6.80 -7.31
N ARG A 347 22.25 -6.46 -8.57
CA ARG A 347 22.28 -7.45 -9.65
C ARG A 347 23.76 -7.69 -9.98
N ASN A 348 24.18 -8.94 -9.96
CA ASN A 348 25.51 -9.34 -10.44
C ASN A 348 25.59 -9.20 -11.95
#